data_AF-A0AAV7LTV6-F1
#
_entry.id   AF-A0AAV7LTV6-F1
#
_cell.length_a   1.000
_cell.length_b   1.000
_cell.length_c   1.000
_cell.angle_alpha   90.00
_cell.angle_beta   90.00
_cell.angle_gamma   90.00
#
_symmetry.space_group_name_H-M   'P 1'
#
loop_
_entity.id
_entity.type
_entity.pdbx_description
1 polymer ?
#
loop_
_entity_poly.entity_id
_entity_poly.type
_entity_poly.pdbx_seq_one_letter_code
_entity_poly.pdbx_strand_id
1 'polypeptide(L)'
;MEGPTGVPTTGQHQHPSNMASDSLSLTTVSPSYTDLKSDQILEAIAATKQDLSTKVDAVAIQLGLLCSEQQRLMSRVTQVESEVTELRPAIQDLEGQIWSLISKVRVMEARAEDYEGRSRCDNLYIVGFPGSAEDTDHTLFFFKWVSQKVAQLSDGFLAGRAH
;
A
#
# COMPACT_ATOMS: atom_id res chain seq x y z
N MET A 1 -12.93 39.74 -52.76
CA MET A 1 -12.81 39.34 -54.17
C MET A 1 -14.11 38.70 -54.57
N GLU A 2 -15.03 39.55 -55.01
CA GLU A 2 -16.20 39.15 -55.76
C GLU A 2 -15.77 38.88 -57.21
N GLY A 3 -16.40 37.92 -57.88
CA GLY A 3 -16.44 37.92 -59.33
C GLY A 3 -16.90 36.59 -59.96
N PRO A 4 -17.79 36.61 -60.97
CA PRO A 4 -18.78 35.56 -61.22
C PRO A 4 -18.70 34.95 -62.64
N THR A 5 -19.38 33.82 -62.87
CA THR A 5 -19.81 33.31 -64.19
C THR A 5 -20.95 32.32 -63.92
N GLY A 6 -22.10 32.26 -64.57
CA GLY A 6 -22.60 32.81 -65.84
C GLY A 6 -23.64 31.78 -66.32
N VAL A 7 -24.93 32.11 -66.20
CA VAL A 7 -26.10 31.45 -66.85
C VAL A 7 -26.10 31.92 -68.34
N PRO A 8 -26.62 31.24 -69.40
CA PRO A 8 -27.88 30.46 -69.53
C PRO A 8 -27.76 29.18 -70.42
N THR A 9 -28.79 28.34 -70.60
CA THR A 9 -29.67 28.40 -71.79
C THR A 9 -30.77 27.33 -71.77
N THR A 10 -31.98 27.84 -72.02
CA THR A 10 -33.26 27.22 -72.35
C THR A 10 -33.20 26.18 -73.46
N GLY A 11 -33.83 25.02 -73.23
CA GLY A 11 -34.16 24.04 -74.27
C GLY A 11 -35.59 23.54 -74.07
N GLN A 12 -36.53 24.18 -74.77
CA GLN A 12 -37.90 23.71 -74.91
C GLN A 12 -37.92 22.32 -75.59
N HIS A 13 -38.67 21.37 -75.03
CA HIS A 13 -39.22 20.28 -75.83
C HIS A 13 -40.71 20.13 -75.56
N GLN A 14 -41.43 20.13 -76.67
CA GLN A 14 -42.88 20.14 -76.80
C GLN A 14 -43.45 18.77 -76.41
N HIS A 15 -44.55 18.81 -75.67
CA HIS A 15 -45.44 17.68 -75.48
C HIS A 15 -46.58 17.81 -76.50
N PRO A 16 -46.91 16.79 -77.29
CA PRO A 16 -48.25 16.65 -77.84
C PRO A 16 -49.15 16.00 -76.79
N SER A 17 -50.34 16.57 -76.63
CA SER A 17 -51.49 15.96 -75.97
C SER A 17 -51.82 14.64 -76.64
N ASN A 18 -51.93 13.56 -75.85
CA ASN A 18 -52.69 12.39 -76.26
C ASN A 18 -53.78 12.14 -75.23
N MET A 19 -55.02 12.38 -75.65
CA MET A 19 -56.24 12.03 -74.95
C MET A 19 -56.50 10.55 -75.18
N ALA A 20 -56.50 9.76 -74.10
CA ALA A 20 -57.20 8.49 -74.05
C ALA A 20 -57.62 8.25 -72.61
N SER A 21 -58.91 8.47 -72.37
CA SER A 21 -59.67 7.84 -71.31
C SER A 21 -59.43 6.34 -71.34
N ASP A 22 -59.25 5.71 -70.18
CA ASP A 22 -60.19 4.67 -69.72
C ASP A 22 -59.65 3.89 -68.52
N SER A 23 -60.59 3.66 -67.59
CA SER A 23 -60.63 2.55 -66.64
C SER A 23 -59.51 2.46 -65.59
N LEU A 24 -59.73 3.14 -64.45
CA LEU A 24 -59.15 2.75 -63.17
C LEU A 24 -59.74 1.40 -62.73
N SER A 25 -59.18 0.29 -63.21
CA SER A 25 -59.39 -1.01 -62.57
C SER A 25 -58.64 -1.02 -61.24
N LEU A 26 -59.40 -1.03 -60.16
CA LEU A 26 -58.91 -1.28 -58.81
C LEU A 26 -58.44 -2.74 -58.74
N THR A 27 -57.18 -2.97 -59.10
CA THR A 27 -56.53 -4.27 -58.98
C THR A 27 -56.19 -4.49 -57.51
N THR A 28 -57.13 -5.07 -56.77
CA THR A 28 -56.84 -5.65 -55.45
C THR A 28 -55.97 -6.89 -55.69
N VAL A 29 -54.65 -6.69 -55.74
CA VAL A 29 -53.68 -7.79 -55.79
C VAL A 29 -53.73 -8.50 -54.45
N SER A 30 -54.32 -9.70 -54.41
CA SER A 30 -54.21 -10.59 -53.25
C SER A 30 -52.75 -11.02 -53.11
N PRO A 31 -52.12 -10.86 -51.92
CA PRO A 31 -50.73 -11.21 -51.73
C PRO A 31 -50.54 -12.72 -51.93
N SER A 32 -49.58 -13.08 -52.78
CA SER A 32 -49.19 -14.47 -53.01
C SER A 32 -48.69 -15.09 -51.70
N TYR A 33 -49.09 -16.33 -51.40
CA TYR A 33 -48.64 -17.07 -50.20
C TYR A 33 -47.11 -17.16 -50.05
N THR A 34 -46.37 -17.03 -51.15
CA THR A 34 -44.89 -16.98 -51.16
C THR A 34 -44.32 -15.66 -50.65
N ASP A 35 -45.00 -14.54 -50.86
CA ASP A 35 -44.59 -13.20 -50.40
C ASP A 35 -44.66 -13.12 -48.86
N LEU A 36 -45.74 -13.65 -48.27
CA LEU A 36 -45.94 -13.70 -46.82
C LEU A 36 -44.82 -14.44 -46.08
N LYS A 37 -44.25 -15.51 -46.67
CA LYS A 37 -43.11 -16.23 -46.08
C LYS A 37 -41.81 -15.44 -46.21
N SER A 38 -41.64 -14.71 -47.31
CA SER A 38 -40.48 -13.84 -47.51
C SER A 38 -40.47 -12.70 -46.48
N ASP A 39 -41.63 -12.07 -46.25
CA ASP A 39 -41.78 -10.99 -45.27
C ASP A 39 -41.48 -11.48 -43.84
N GLN A 40 -41.96 -12.65 -43.44
CA GLN A 40 -41.66 -13.25 -42.14
C GLN A 40 -40.15 -13.52 -41.96
N ILE A 41 -39.47 -13.96 -43.01
CA ILE A 41 -38.02 -14.19 -42.96
C ILE A 41 -37.27 -12.87 -42.81
N LEU A 42 -37.66 -11.83 -43.56
CA LEU A 42 -37.07 -10.50 -43.46
C LEU A 42 -37.29 -9.89 -42.06
N GLU A 43 -38.48 -10.06 -41.49
CA GLU A 43 -38.78 -9.62 -40.13
C GLU A 43 -37.91 -10.35 -39.10
N ALA A 44 -37.74 -11.67 -39.21
CA ALA A 44 -36.86 -12.45 -38.34
C ALA A 44 -35.38 -12.04 -38.48
N ILE A 45 -34.92 -11.73 -39.70
CA ILE A 45 -33.56 -11.21 -39.94
C ILE A 45 -33.41 -9.82 -39.31
N ALA A 46 -34.40 -8.95 -39.44
CA ALA A 46 -34.37 -7.63 -38.83
C ALA A 46 -34.34 -7.72 -37.29
N ALA A 47 -35.16 -8.60 -36.71
CA ALA A 47 -35.21 -8.84 -35.26
C ALA A 47 -33.89 -9.39 -34.72
N THR A 48 -33.30 -10.38 -35.41
CA THR A 48 -32.00 -10.96 -35.01
C THR A 48 -30.85 -9.97 -35.18
N LYS A 49 -30.86 -9.14 -36.24
CA LYS A 49 -29.90 -8.05 -36.40
C LYS A 49 -30.01 -7.05 -35.24
N GLN A 50 -31.23 -6.69 -34.84
CA GLN A 50 -31.45 -5.78 -33.73
C GLN A 50 -30.98 -6.36 -32.40
N ASP A 51 -31.29 -7.63 -32.11
CA ASP A 51 -30.82 -8.33 -30.90
C ASP A 51 -29.29 -8.48 -30.87
N LEU A 52 -28.66 -8.74 -32.02
CA LEU A 52 -27.20 -8.79 -32.10
C LEU A 52 -26.59 -7.41 -31.85
N SER A 53 -27.17 -6.35 -32.42
CA SER A 53 -26.70 -4.98 -32.21
C SER A 53 -26.75 -4.61 -30.72
N THR A 54 -27.86 -4.89 -30.03
CA THR A 54 -28.00 -4.58 -28.61
C THR A 54 -27.02 -5.38 -27.74
N LYS A 55 -26.77 -6.65 -28.07
CA LYS A 55 -25.76 -7.47 -27.38
C LYS A 55 -24.35 -6.96 -27.61
N VAL A 56 -24.02 -6.55 -28.82
CA VAL A 56 -22.71 -5.94 -29.13
C VAL A 56 -22.52 -4.65 -28.34
N ASP A 57 -23.53 -3.78 -28.29
CA ASP A 57 -23.48 -2.55 -27.50
C ASP A 57 -23.29 -2.84 -26.00
N ALA A 58 -24.01 -3.83 -25.47
CA ALA A 58 -23.87 -4.25 -24.07
C ALA A 58 -22.45 -4.77 -23.75
N VAL A 59 -21.87 -5.59 -24.64
CA VAL A 59 -20.50 -6.08 -24.48
C VAL A 59 -19.49 -4.93 -24.57
N ALA A 60 -19.68 -3.98 -25.49
CA ALA A 60 -18.81 -2.81 -25.60
C ALA A 60 -18.81 -1.96 -24.32
N ILE A 61 -19.98 -1.77 -23.71
CA ILE A 61 -20.11 -1.08 -22.42
C ILE A 61 -19.37 -1.85 -21.31
N GLN A 62 -19.58 -3.16 -21.20
CA GLN A 62 -18.91 -4.00 -20.20
C GLN A 62 -17.39 -3.96 -20.34
N LEU A 63 -16.88 -4.02 -21.58
CA LEU A 63 -15.46 -3.91 -21.86
C LEU A 63 -14.91 -2.53 -21.42
N GLY A 64 -15.63 -1.44 -21.69
CA GLY A 64 -15.26 -0.10 -21.24
C GLY A 64 -15.16 0.01 -19.71
N LEU A 65 -16.09 -0.63 -18.98
CA LEU A 65 -16.06 -0.70 -17.52
C LEU A 65 -14.86 -1.50 -17.01
N LEU A 66 -14.59 -2.67 -17.61
CA LEU A 66 -13.44 -3.49 -17.24
C LEU A 66 -12.11 -2.78 -17.49
N CYS A 67 -11.96 -2.08 -18.62
CA CYS A 67 -10.78 -1.27 -18.90
C CYS A 67 -10.57 -0.16 -17.85
N SER A 68 -11.67 0.46 -17.42
CA SER A 68 -11.63 1.51 -16.39
C SER A 68 -11.22 0.95 -15.02
N GLU A 69 -11.77 -0.20 -14.62
CA GLU A 69 -11.35 -0.91 -13.40
C GLU A 69 -9.89 -1.35 -13.46
N GLN A 70 -9.45 -1.90 -14.59
CA GLN A 70 -8.06 -2.29 -14.79
C GLN A 70 -7.13 -1.10 -14.62
N GLN A 71 -7.44 0.04 -15.22
CA GLN A 71 -6.63 1.25 -15.08
C GLN A 71 -6.57 1.71 -13.61
N ARG A 72 -7.70 1.70 -12.91
CA ARG A 72 -7.76 2.06 -11.48
C ARG A 72 -6.89 1.13 -10.63
N LEU A 73 -6.95 -0.18 -10.89
CA LEU A 73 -6.13 -1.18 -10.19
C LEU A 73 -4.65 -0.98 -10.47
N MET A 74 -4.26 -0.72 -11.73
CA MET A 74 -2.88 -0.42 -12.09
C MET A 74 -2.36 0.80 -11.32
N SER A 75 -3.12 1.89 -11.26
CA SER A 75 -2.73 3.08 -10.50
C SER A 75 -2.55 2.79 -9.00
N ARG A 76 -3.43 1.97 -8.41
CA ARG A 76 -3.29 1.55 -7.00
C ARG A 76 -2.06 0.69 -6.77
N VAL A 77 -1.75 -0.23 -7.68
CA VAL A 77 -0.55 -1.07 -7.60
C VAL A 77 0.70 -0.19 -7.64
N THR A 78 0.79 0.74 -8.60
CA THR A 78 1.93 1.67 -8.69
C THR A 78 2.08 2.53 -7.43
N GLN A 79 0.97 3.01 -6.86
CA GLN A 79 1.02 3.76 -5.60
C GLN A 79 1.60 2.90 -4.46
N VAL A 80 1.10 1.68 -4.29
CA VAL A 80 1.58 0.77 -3.24
C VAL A 80 3.05 0.40 -3.45
N GLU A 81 3.47 0.16 -4.69
CA GLU A 81 4.88 -0.09 -5.01
C GLU A 81 5.78 1.10 -4.64
N SER A 82 5.31 2.33 -4.85
CA SER A 82 6.01 3.55 -4.43
C SER A 82 6.14 3.62 -2.92
N GLU A 83 5.03 3.43 -2.20
CA GLU A 83 5.00 3.45 -0.73
C GLU A 83 5.94 2.37 -0.14
N VAL A 84 5.95 1.17 -0.70
CA VAL A 84 6.86 0.09 -0.28
C VAL A 84 8.32 0.45 -0.56
N THR A 85 8.59 1.11 -1.69
CA THR A 85 9.95 1.57 -2.05
C THR A 85 10.46 2.62 -1.07
N GLU A 86 9.58 3.51 -0.59
CA GLU A 86 9.91 4.54 0.40
C GLU A 86 10.06 3.98 1.82
N LEU A 87 9.24 3.00 2.21
CA LEU A 87 9.30 2.40 3.55
C LEU A 87 10.54 1.52 3.76
N ARG A 88 11.03 0.86 2.71
CA ARG A 88 12.20 -0.03 2.79
C ARG A 88 13.46 0.63 3.37
N PRO A 89 13.93 1.79 2.88
CA PRO A 89 15.10 2.46 3.46
C PRO A 89 14.84 2.97 4.88
N ALA A 90 13.61 3.38 5.21
CA ALA A 90 13.27 3.82 6.56
C ALA A 90 13.40 2.68 7.59
N ILE A 91 12.96 1.46 7.22
CA ILE A 91 13.15 0.27 8.04
C ILE A 91 14.64 -0.03 8.22
N GLN A 92 15.42 0.02 7.14
CA GLN A 92 16.86 -0.24 7.19
C GLN A 92 17.61 0.77 8.08
N ASP A 93 17.22 2.05 8.03
CA ASP A 93 17.77 3.08 8.90
C ASP A 93 17.44 2.81 10.38
N LEU A 94 16.18 2.48 10.68
CA LEU A 94 15.76 2.11 12.04
C LEU A 94 16.50 0.89 12.58
N GLU A 95 16.71 -0.14 11.76
CA GLU A 95 17.54 -1.30 12.13
C GLU A 95 18.97 -0.88 12.47
N GLY A 96 19.56 0.03 11.68
CA GLY A 96 20.88 0.61 11.95
C GLY A 96 20.92 1.38 13.27
N GLN A 97 19.89 2.18 13.56
CA GLN A 97 19.78 2.90 14.83
C GLN A 97 19.67 1.94 16.03
N ILE A 98 18.88 0.86 15.91
CA ILE A 98 18.76 -0.18 16.94
C ILE A 98 20.12 -0.82 17.21
N TRP A 99 20.87 -1.21 16.18
CA TRP A 99 22.21 -1.79 16.35
C TRP A 99 23.18 -0.83 17.03
N SER A 100 23.14 0.46 16.66
CA SER A 100 23.93 1.50 17.33
C SER A 100 23.59 1.60 18.82
N LEU A 101 22.31 1.57 19.15
CA LEU A 101 21.84 1.67 20.54
C LEU A 101 22.23 0.43 21.36
N ILE A 102 22.06 -0.78 20.81
CA ILE A 102 22.49 -2.03 21.44
C ILE A 102 23.99 -1.98 21.76
N SER A 103 24.81 -1.50 20.82
CA SER A 103 26.25 -1.36 21.04
C SER A 103 26.56 -0.38 22.19
N LYS A 104 25.87 0.77 22.23
CA LYS A 104 26.02 1.75 23.33
C LYS A 104 25.64 1.16 24.68
N VAL A 105 24.54 0.42 24.75
CA VAL A 105 24.09 -0.26 25.98
C VAL A 105 25.16 -1.24 26.46
N ARG A 106 25.69 -2.10 25.60
CA ARG A 106 26.77 -3.04 25.96
C ARG A 106 28.02 -2.34 26.49
N VAL A 107 28.41 -1.22 25.88
CA VAL A 107 29.55 -0.43 26.36
C VAL A 107 29.25 0.17 27.74
N MET A 108 28.03 0.62 27.97
CA MET A 108 27.62 1.16 29.28
C MET A 108 27.56 0.07 30.35
N GLU A 109 27.04 -1.12 30.02
CA GLU A 109 27.02 -2.28 30.91
C GLU A 109 28.44 -2.67 31.34
N ALA A 110 29.36 -2.83 30.38
CA ALA A 110 30.76 -3.16 30.67
C ALA A 110 31.44 -2.08 31.55
N ARG A 111 31.13 -0.80 31.34
CA ARG A 111 31.64 0.28 32.20
C ARG A 111 31.04 0.22 33.60
N ALA A 112 29.76 -0.08 33.73
CA ALA A 112 29.10 -0.20 35.02
C ALA A 112 29.70 -1.36 35.83
N GLU A 113 29.94 -2.50 35.19
CA GLU A 113 30.63 -3.65 35.80
C GLU A 113 32.06 -3.30 36.22
N ASP A 114 32.83 -2.57 35.39
CA ASP A 114 34.17 -2.10 35.77
C ASP A 114 34.13 -1.17 36.99
N TYR A 115 33.21 -0.20 37.01
CA TYR A 115 33.07 0.71 38.15
C TYR A 115 32.63 -0.01 39.41
N GLU A 116 31.70 -0.96 39.32
CA GLU A 116 31.29 -1.78 40.47
C GLU A 116 32.47 -2.60 40.98
N GLY A 117 33.20 -3.29 40.10
CA GLY A 117 34.37 -4.07 40.44
C GLY A 117 35.41 -3.23 41.19
N ARG A 118 35.78 -2.08 40.62
CA ARG A 118 36.75 -1.15 41.22
C ARG A 118 36.27 -0.58 42.55
N SER A 119 34.98 -0.27 42.68
CA SER A 119 34.41 0.21 43.94
C SER A 119 34.43 -0.84 45.05
N ARG A 120 34.50 -2.13 44.71
CA ARG A 120 34.52 -3.24 45.67
C ARG A 120 35.94 -3.75 45.96
N CYS A 121 36.95 -3.34 45.19
CA CYS A 121 38.34 -3.76 45.39
C CYS A 121 38.89 -3.41 46.79
N ASP A 122 38.45 -2.29 47.36
CA ASP A 122 38.88 -1.83 48.69
C ASP A 122 37.94 -2.31 49.82
N ASN A 123 36.93 -3.14 49.50
CA ASN A 123 35.97 -3.66 50.47
C ASN A 123 36.34 -5.07 50.92
N LEU A 124 36.48 -5.27 52.23
CA LEU A 124 36.69 -6.59 52.83
C LEU A 124 35.38 -7.13 53.42
N TYR A 125 34.95 -8.30 52.97
CA TYR A 125 33.77 -8.98 53.51
C TYR A 125 34.19 -10.04 54.53
N ILE A 126 33.73 -9.90 55.77
CA ILE A 126 34.06 -10.83 56.87
C ILE A 126 32.79 -11.60 57.24
N VAL A 127 32.75 -12.87 56.86
CA VAL A 127 31.63 -13.77 57.17
C VAL A 127 31.87 -14.44 58.53
N GLY A 128 30.84 -14.53 59.36
CA GLY A 128 30.93 -15.10 60.71
C GLY A 128 31.49 -14.13 61.76
N PHE A 129 31.46 -12.83 61.46
CA PHE A 129 31.83 -11.79 62.42
C PHE A 129 30.91 -11.86 63.65
N PRO A 130 31.45 -11.94 64.89
CA PRO A 130 30.62 -12.09 66.08
C PRO A 130 29.72 -10.86 66.25
N GLY A 131 28.41 -11.04 66.13
CA GLY A 131 27.40 -9.97 66.15
C GLY A 131 27.13 -9.34 67.51
N SER A 132 28.16 -9.20 68.36
CA SER A 132 28.01 -8.75 69.76
C SER A 132 28.28 -7.26 69.98
N ALA A 133 28.28 -6.43 68.92
CA ALA A 133 28.46 -4.99 69.07
C ALA A 133 27.10 -4.30 69.25
N GLU A 134 26.67 -4.19 70.51
CA GLU A 134 25.61 -3.29 70.96
C GLU A 134 26.11 -1.83 71.11
N ASP A 135 27.39 -1.58 70.76
CA ASP A 135 28.02 -0.26 70.78
C ASP A 135 27.97 0.44 69.41
N THR A 136 27.79 1.76 69.45
CA THR A 136 27.45 2.65 68.32
C THR A 136 28.51 2.76 67.21
N ASP A 137 29.71 2.18 67.36
CA ASP A 137 30.81 2.30 66.38
C ASP A 137 31.38 0.92 65.96
N HIS A 138 30.90 0.43 64.82
CA HIS A 138 31.33 -0.83 64.19
C HIS A 138 32.82 -0.83 63.79
N THR A 139 33.39 0.35 63.49
CA THR A 139 34.78 0.46 63.04
C THR A 139 35.73 0.19 64.19
N LEU A 140 35.45 0.78 65.36
CA LEU A 140 36.25 0.59 66.58
C LEU A 140 36.21 -0.86 67.06
N PHE A 141 35.02 -1.48 67.03
CA PHE A 141 34.88 -2.90 67.39
C PHE A 141 35.68 -3.81 66.46
N PHE A 142 35.62 -3.56 65.14
CA PHE A 142 36.40 -4.30 64.15
C PHE A 142 37.90 -4.22 64.43
N PHE A 143 38.44 -3.01 64.62
CA PHE A 143 39.87 -2.84 64.94
C PHE A 143 40.29 -3.61 66.19
N LYS A 144 39.52 -3.51 67.28
CA LYS A 144 39.80 -4.24 68.53
C LYS A 144 39.79 -5.75 68.30
N TRP A 145 38.82 -6.26 67.56
CA TRP A 145 38.72 -7.69 67.24
C TRP A 145 39.90 -8.18 66.39
N VAL A 146 40.27 -7.45 65.32
CA VAL A 146 41.41 -7.84 64.48
C VAL A 146 42.72 -7.78 65.27
N SER A 147 42.96 -6.73 66.06
CA SER A 147 44.18 -6.63 66.89
C SER A 147 44.32 -7.76 67.91
N GLN A 148 43.21 -8.36 68.36
CA GLN A 148 43.25 -9.54 69.25
C GLN A 148 43.54 -10.84 68.49
N LYS A 149 43.14 -10.93 67.22
CA LYS A 149 43.21 -12.16 66.42
C LYS A 149 44.40 -12.22 65.47
N VAL A 150 44.93 -11.08 65.06
CA VAL A 150 46.05 -10.94 64.12
C VAL A 150 47.21 -10.27 64.84
N ALA A 151 48.27 -11.04 65.07
CA ALA A 151 49.42 -10.62 65.87
C ALA A 151 50.29 -9.53 65.22
N GLN A 152 50.17 -9.32 63.91
CA GLN A 152 50.93 -8.30 63.16
C GLN A 152 50.02 -7.65 62.11
N LEU A 153 49.38 -6.56 62.49
CA LEU A 153 48.85 -5.59 61.54
C LEU A 153 49.96 -4.59 61.23
N SER A 154 50.16 -4.24 59.95
CA SER A 154 51.06 -3.15 59.58
C SER A 154 50.45 -1.81 60.00
N ASP A 155 51.30 -0.83 60.35
CA ASP A 155 50.88 0.53 60.73
C ASP A 155 50.08 1.28 59.64
N GLY A 156 49.97 0.71 58.43
CA GLY A 156 49.19 1.25 57.32
C GLY A 156 47.77 0.72 57.18
N PHE A 157 47.29 -0.15 58.07
CA PHE A 157 45.93 -0.69 57.99
C PHE A 157 44.89 0.32 58.54
N LEU A 158 44.06 0.85 57.66
CA LEU A 158 42.99 1.79 57.99
C LEU A 158 41.64 1.28 57.45
N ALA A 159 40.62 1.24 58.28
CA ALA A 159 39.24 0.94 57.89
C ALA A 159 38.49 2.27 57.71
N GLY A 160 38.07 2.59 56.49
CA GLY A 160 37.37 3.83 56.18
C GLY A 160 35.89 3.85 56.59
N ARG A 161 35.20 2.71 56.46
CA ARG A 161 33.79 2.53 56.85
C ARG A 161 33.51 1.05 57.14
N ALA A 162 32.91 0.75 58.29
CA ALA A 162 32.37 -0.56 58.62
C ALA A 162 30.84 -0.48 58.73
N HIS A 163 30.15 -1.49 58.22
CA HIS A 163 28.70 -1.64 58.26
C HIS A 163 28.32 -3.11 58.42
#